data_AF-A0A2E1X1M2-F1
#
_entry.id   AF-A0A2E1X1M2-F1
#
_cell.length_a   1.000
_cell.length_b   1.000
_cell.length_c   1.000
_cell.angle_alpha   90.00
_cell.angle_beta   90.00
_cell.angle_gamma   90.00
#
_symmetry.space_group_name_H-M   'P 1'
#
loop_
_entity.id
_entity.type
_entity.pdbx_description
1 polymer ?
#
loop_
_entity_poly.entity_id
_entity_poly.type
_entity_poly.pdbx_seq_one_letter_code
_entity_poly.pdbx_strand_id
1 'polypeptide(L)' 'MFLITAMLLALSFPTQTDSVQLDGHDLDAWARAVLPGAEEAWLTIPWHATLHEGLRAAGQQQKPLLLWLMNGHPLGCT' A
#
# COMPACT_ATOMS: atom_id res chain seq x y z
N MET A 1 -5.88 4.64 50.29
CA MET A 1 -6.15 5.56 49.15
C MET A 1 -5.30 5.22 47.93
N PHE A 2 -3.97 5.24 48.02
CA PHE A 2 -3.05 4.90 46.90
C PHE A 2 -3.31 3.53 46.23
N LEU A 3 -3.59 2.47 47.02
CA LEU A 3 -3.86 1.13 46.48
C LEU A 3 -5.16 1.06 45.67
N ILE A 4 -6.19 1.79 46.12
CA ILE A 4 -7.50 1.82 45.46
C ILE A 4 -7.39 2.60 44.15
N THR A 5 -6.64 3.70 44.14
CA THR A 5 -6.36 4.47 42.93
C THR A 5 -5.57 3.66 41.89
N ALA A 6 -4.56 2.89 42.32
CA ALA A 6 -3.80 2.01 41.42
C ALA A 6 -4.66 0.88 40.83
N MET A 7 -5.57 0.32 41.62
CA MET A 7 -6.48 -0.75 41.18
C MET A 7 -7.53 -0.24 40.18
N LEU A 8 -8.10 0.96 40.42
CA LEU A 8 -9.03 1.60 39.50
C LEU A 8 -8.37 1.97 38.17
N LEU A 9 -7.11 2.41 38.20
CA LEU A 9 -6.34 2.72 37.00
C LEU A 9 -6.05 1.46 36.18
N ALA A 10 -5.69 0.34 36.83
CA ALA A 10 -5.44 -0.93 36.15
C ALA A 10 -6.68 -1.53 35.47
N LEU A 11 -7.86 -1.31 36.05
CA LEU A 11 -9.16 -1.74 35.48
C LEU A 11 -9.66 -0.83 34.33
N SER A 12 -9.05 0.34 34.16
CA SER A 12 -9.43 1.29 33.10
C SER A 12 -8.69 1.06 31.78
N PHE A 13 -7.72 0.15 31.75
CA PHE A 13 -7.05 -0.24 30.50
C PHE A 13 -7.86 -1.32 29.80
N PRO A 14 -8.35 -1.10 28.56
CA PRO A 14 -8.97 -2.17 27.79
C PRO A 14 -7.92 -3.26 27.53
N THR A 15 -8.13 -4.45 28.10
CA THR A 15 -7.31 -5.64 27.87
C THR A 15 -7.65 -6.35 26.55
N GLN A 16 -8.64 -5.83 25.82
CA GLN A 16 -9.04 -6.39 24.55
C GLN A 16 -8.11 -5.90 23.45
N THR A 17 -7.01 -6.63 23.26
CA THR A 17 -6.35 -6.65 21.96
C THR A 17 -7.24 -7.49 21.06
N ASP A 18 -8.08 -6.86 20.25
CA ASP A 18 -8.77 -7.57 19.17
C ASP A 18 -7.69 -8.15 18.24
N SER A 19 -7.39 -9.44 18.41
CA SER A 19 -6.55 -10.15 17.47
C SER A 19 -7.37 -10.31 16.20
N VAL A 20 -7.04 -9.55 15.17
CA VAL A 20 -7.61 -9.76 13.84
C VAL A 20 -7.25 -11.17 13.39
N GLN A 21 -8.23 -12.08 13.43
CA GLN A 21 -8.06 -13.44 12.96
C GLN A 21 -8.25 -13.44 11.45
N LEU A 22 -7.14 -13.53 10.72
CA LEU A 22 -7.16 -13.73 9.27
C LEU A 22 -7.43 -15.21 9.00
N ASP A 23 -8.70 -15.59 9.01
CA ASP A 23 -9.16 -16.96 8.71
C ASP A 23 -9.10 -17.30 7.22
N GLY A 24 -8.66 -16.35 6.38
CA GLY A 24 -8.47 -16.51 4.94
C GLY A 24 -9.76 -16.39 4.13
N HIS A 25 -10.94 -16.39 4.77
CA HIS A 25 -12.23 -16.27 4.07
C HIS A 25 -12.36 -14.94 3.33
N ASP A 26 -11.73 -13.89 3.86
CA ASP A 26 -11.82 -12.54 3.31
C ASP A 26 -10.68 -12.19 2.34
N LEU A 27 -9.56 -12.94 2.32
CA LEU A 27 -8.36 -12.56 1.56
C LEU A 27 -8.65 -12.42 0.06
N ASP A 28 -9.40 -13.38 -0.51
CA ASP A 28 -9.75 -13.35 -1.92
C ASP A 28 -10.70 -12.18 -2.26
N ALA A 29 -11.58 -11.81 -1.31
CA ALA A 29 -12.47 -10.68 -1.49
C ALA A 29 -11.70 -9.36 -1.47
N TRP A 30 -10.78 -9.20 -0.52
CA TRP A 30 -9.88 -8.05 -0.45
C TRP A 30 -8.97 -7.94 -1.65
N ALA A 31 -8.37 -9.05 -2.09
CA ALA A 31 -7.51 -9.09 -3.27
C ALA A 31 -8.28 -8.62 -4.52
N ARG A 32 -9.51 -9.09 -4.73
CA ARG A 32 -10.36 -8.61 -5.85
C ARG A 32 -10.71 -7.12 -5.73
N ALA A 33 -10.86 -6.60 -4.52
CA ALA A 33 -11.24 -5.21 -4.30
C ALA A 33 -10.08 -4.22 -4.53
N VAL A 34 -8.83 -4.63 -4.25
CA VAL A 34 -7.65 -3.76 -4.39
C VAL A 34 -6.91 -3.91 -5.71
N LEU A 35 -7.11 -5.03 -6.42
CA LEU A 35 -6.49 -5.23 -7.72
C LEU A 35 -7.18 -4.36 -8.78
N PRO A 36 -6.41 -3.76 -9.69
CA PRO A 36 -6.95 -2.98 -10.79
C PRO A 36 -7.85 -3.82 -11.70
N GLY A 37 -8.90 -3.18 -12.24
CA GLY A 37 -9.81 -3.78 -13.22
C GLY A 37 -9.13 -4.02 -14.58
N ALA A 38 -9.81 -4.76 -15.46
CA ALA A 38 -9.30 -5.08 -16.80
C ALA A 38 -9.23 -3.85 -17.74
N GLU A 39 -9.95 -2.80 -17.41
CA GLU A 39 -10.02 -1.52 -18.13
C GLU A 39 -8.81 -0.59 -17.86
N GLU A 40 -7.95 -0.95 -16.90
CA GLU A 40 -6.84 -0.11 -16.44
C GLU A 40 -5.68 -0.11 -17.45
N ALA A 41 -5.72 0.83 -18.39
CA ALA A 41 -4.79 0.91 -19.52
C ALA A 41 -3.30 0.97 -19.11
N TRP A 42 -2.98 1.49 -17.93
CA TRP A 42 -1.61 1.58 -17.43
C TRP A 42 -0.95 0.21 -17.18
N LEU A 43 -1.76 -0.85 -17.00
CA LEU A 43 -1.26 -2.23 -16.91
C LEU A 43 -0.63 -2.73 -18.21
N THR A 44 -1.03 -2.15 -19.34
CA THR A 44 -0.55 -2.56 -20.67
C THR A 44 0.73 -1.83 -21.09
N ILE A 45 1.13 -0.80 -20.34
CA ILE A 45 2.33 -0.02 -20.65
C ILE A 45 3.56 -0.86 -20.28
N PRO A 46 4.53 -1.03 -21.20
CA PRO A 46 5.77 -1.76 -20.91
C PRO A 46 6.70 -0.86 -20.08
N TRP A 47 6.41 -0.73 -18.79
CA TRP A 47 7.17 0.11 -17.87
C TRP A 47 8.62 -0.34 -17.77
N HIS A 48 9.55 0.61 -17.90
CA HIS A 48 10.95 0.40 -17.59
C HIS A 48 11.20 0.75 -16.12
N ALA A 49 11.89 -0.14 -15.40
CA ALA A 49 12.19 0.05 -13.97
C ALA A 49 13.23 1.15 -13.73
N THR A 50 14.03 1.49 -14.75
CA THR A 50 15.08 2.51 -14.65
C THR A 50 14.92 3.58 -15.73
N LEU A 51 15.30 4.81 -15.37
CA LEU A 51 15.30 5.94 -16.32
C LEU A 51 16.20 5.66 -17.54
N HIS A 52 17.35 5.01 -17.32
CA HIS A 52 18.32 4.72 -18.39
C HIS A 52 17.76 3.79 -19.48
N GLU A 53 17.03 2.74 -19.07
CA GLU A 53 16.37 1.83 -20.01
C GLU A 53 15.29 2.56 -20.82
N GLY A 54 14.47 3.37 -20.15
CA GLY A 54 13.45 4.19 -20.80
C GLY A 54 14.03 5.17 -21.83
N LEU A 55 15.12 5.87 -21.48
CA LEU A 55 15.81 6.78 -22.40
C LEU A 55 16.38 6.05 -23.63
N ARG A 56 16.99 4.88 -23.43
CA ARG A 56 17.51 4.05 -24.52
C ARG A 56 16.37 3.62 -25.46
N ALA A 57 15.27 3.09 -24.90
CA ALA A 57 14.14 2.62 -25.69
C ALA A 57 13.45 3.76 -26.45
N ALA A 58 13.23 4.91 -25.81
CA ALA A 58 12.67 6.10 -26.44
C ALA A 58 13.53 6.60 -27.61
N GLY A 59 14.86 6.64 -27.42
CA GLY A 59 15.81 7.01 -28.48
C GLY A 59 15.80 6.04 -29.66
N GLN A 60 15.80 4.73 -29.39
CA GLN A 60 15.74 3.69 -30.44
C GLN A 60 14.42 3.74 -31.23
N GLN A 61 13.31 4.01 -30.56
CA GLN A 61 11.98 4.05 -31.18
C GLN A 61 11.63 5.42 -31.77
N GLN A 62 12.47 6.44 -31.56
CA GLN A 62 12.20 7.84 -31.89
C GLN A 62 10.85 8.33 -31.37
N LYS A 63 10.52 7.98 -30.11
CA LYS A 63 9.28 8.38 -29.44
C LYS A 63 9.58 9.25 -28.22
N PRO A 64 8.66 10.16 -27.84
CA PRO A 64 8.80 10.89 -26.58
C PRO A 64 8.78 9.92 -25.39
N LEU A 65 9.51 10.27 -24.33
CA LEU A 65 9.54 9.52 -23.08
C LEU A 65 8.46 10.05 -22.12
N LEU A 66 7.58 9.17 -21.65
CA LEU A 66 6.75 9.43 -20.47
C LEU A 66 7.53 9.02 -19.22
N LEU A 67 7.77 9.99 -18.33
CA LEU A 67 8.37 9.73 -17.02
C LEU A 67 7.28 9.83 -15.95
N TRP A 68 6.93 8.71 -15.34
CA TRP A 68 6.00 8.64 -14.22
C TRP A 68 6.79 8.52 -12.91
N LEU A 69 6.62 9.47 -12.02
CA LEU A 69 7.25 9.48 -10.70
C LEU A 69 6.14 9.71 -9.66
N MET A 70 6.09 8.87 -8.64
CA MET A 70 5.27 9.19 -7.47
C MET A 70 6.03 10.19 -6.59
N ASN A 71 5.32 11.19 -6.07
CA ASN A 71 5.83 12.10 -5.05
C ASN A 71 6.31 11.21 -3.88
N GLY A 72 7.61 11.24 -3.55
CA GLY A 72 8.29 10.18 -2.80
C GLY A 72 7.95 10.02 -1.32
N HIS A 73 6.69 9.71 -0.98
CA HIS A 73 6.35 9.05 0.27
C HIS A 73 5.86 7.62 -0.03
N PRO A 74 6.70 6.59 0.12
CA PRO A 74 6.34 5.21 -0.19
C PRO A 74 5.17 4.65 0.65
N LEU A 75 4.68 5.40 1.64
CA LEU A 75 3.57 5.03 2.54
C LEU A 75 2.47 6.12 2.66
N GLY A 76 2.51 7.20 1.87
CA GLY A 76 1.47 8.24 1.93
C GLY A 76 1.31 8.94 3.29
N CYS A 77 2.33 8.94 4.15
CA CYS A 77 2.27 9.63 5.44
C CYS A 77 2.67 11.11 5.28
N THR A 78 1.68 12.00 5.24
CA THR A 78 1.82 13.43 5.58
C THR A 78 0.91 13.77 6.73
#